data_AF-A0A1C6A1E8-F1
#
_entry.id   AF-A0A1C6A1E8-F1
#
_cell.length_a   1.000
_cell.length_b   1.000
_cell.length_c   1.000
_cell.angle_alpha   90.00
_cell.angle_beta   90.00
_cell.angle_gamma   90.00
#
_symmetry.space_group_name_H-M   'P 1'
#
loop_
_entity.id
_entity.type
_entity.pdbx_description
1 polymer ?
#
loop_
_entity_poly.entity_id
_entity_poly.type
_entity_poly.pdbx_seq_one_letter_code
_entity_poly.pdbx_strand_id
1 'polypeptide(L)'
;MWTCPQCGRSFKRQNQGHYCGSAPADVDAYIAAQPAHARSHLREIAALIRDEVPDVTQQIKWHMPSFRLGGRALQFAACKNHVSLYIGAQLAHDLKPRLDGFACKKDALYIPYNLPLPAEAIREIARMQLLDPPETPSVYEYDGVICYTPQRNGAYVRFPWNIREVFGKGRVKVHALFDGQPYDGSIVNMGIKDQDGSVCYIIGITKAIRAKIGKEEGDTVHVVITERKDADGQ
;
A
#
# COMPACT_ATOMS: atom_id res chain seq x y z
N MET A 1 5.20 -2.91 -29.25
CA MET A 1 4.88 -4.05 -28.36
C MET A 1 5.98 -5.09 -28.58
N TRP A 2 6.65 -5.56 -27.53
CA TRP A 2 7.77 -6.51 -27.62
C TRP A 2 7.39 -7.82 -26.95
N THR A 3 7.73 -8.95 -27.57
CA THR A 3 7.41 -10.29 -27.05
C THR A 3 8.68 -10.93 -26.48
N CYS A 4 8.63 -11.46 -25.24
CA CYS A 4 9.78 -12.20 -24.69
C CYS A 4 10.04 -13.42 -25.57
N PRO A 5 11.23 -13.57 -26.17
CA PRO A 5 11.54 -14.75 -26.98
C PRO A 5 11.57 -16.03 -26.13
N GLN A 6 11.70 -15.92 -24.80
CA GLN A 6 11.71 -17.08 -23.89
C GLN A 6 10.34 -17.49 -23.36
N CYS A 7 9.35 -16.59 -23.23
CA CYS A 7 8.03 -16.95 -22.70
C CYS A 7 6.82 -16.52 -23.54
N GLY A 8 7.03 -15.88 -24.69
CA GLY A 8 5.95 -15.52 -25.61
C GLY A 8 5.00 -14.41 -25.13
N ARG A 9 5.19 -13.85 -23.93
CA ARG A 9 4.36 -12.73 -23.42
C ARG A 9 4.75 -11.40 -24.03
N SER A 10 3.73 -10.58 -24.30
CA SER A 10 3.84 -9.26 -24.91
C SER A 10 3.92 -8.15 -23.86
N PHE A 11 4.89 -7.25 -24.02
CA PHE A 11 5.18 -6.15 -23.11
C PHE A 11 5.19 -4.81 -23.85
N LYS A 12 4.94 -3.72 -23.10
CA LYS A 12 4.95 -2.35 -23.65
C LYS A 12 6.36 -1.90 -24.00
N ARG A 13 7.38 -2.34 -23.26
CA ARG A 13 8.78 -1.95 -23.45
C ARG A 13 9.62 -3.14 -23.94
N GLN A 14 10.57 -2.87 -24.83
CA GLN A 14 11.58 -3.86 -25.22
C GLN A 14 12.45 -4.22 -24.01
N ASN A 15 12.78 -5.50 -23.87
CA ASN A 15 13.58 -6.05 -22.75
C ASN A 15 13.04 -5.67 -21.36
N GLN A 16 11.71 -5.54 -21.23
CA GLN A 16 11.11 -5.30 -19.92
C GLN A 16 11.51 -6.45 -18.97
N GLY A 17 12.07 -6.13 -17.81
CA GLY A 17 12.42 -7.14 -16.81
C GLY A 17 11.19 -7.92 -16.37
N HIS A 18 11.21 -9.24 -16.52
CA HIS A 18 10.16 -10.14 -16.08
C HIS A 18 10.73 -11.55 -15.97
N TYR A 19 10.04 -12.40 -15.21
CA TYR A 19 10.39 -13.80 -15.09
C TYR A 19 9.85 -14.59 -16.29
N CYS A 20 10.67 -15.03 -17.26
CA CYS A 20 10.21 -15.87 -18.38
C CYS A 20 10.10 -17.35 -17.91
N GLY A 21 8.88 -17.91 -17.80
CA GLY A 21 8.64 -19.32 -17.44
C GLY A 21 7.25 -19.57 -16.80
N SER A 22 6.90 -20.84 -16.61
CA SER A 22 5.75 -21.25 -15.78
C SER A 22 5.91 -20.73 -14.35
N ALA A 23 4.81 -20.42 -13.66
CA ALA A 23 4.88 -20.01 -12.27
C ALA A 23 5.66 -21.07 -11.46
N PRO A 24 6.68 -20.67 -10.67
CA PRO A 24 7.34 -21.59 -9.76
C PRO A 24 6.32 -22.21 -8.81
N ALA A 25 6.51 -23.47 -8.44
CA ALA A 25 5.62 -24.17 -7.52
C ALA A 25 5.66 -23.55 -6.12
N ASP A 26 6.85 -23.16 -5.67
CA ASP A 26 7.12 -22.60 -4.35
C ASP A 26 8.35 -21.68 -4.38
N VAL A 27 8.72 -21.14 -3.22
CA VAL A 27 9.84 -20.21 -3.05
C VAL A 27 11.18 -20.88 -3.37
N ASP A 28 11.37 -22.15 -3.00
CA ASP A 28 12.64 -22.86 -3.25
C ASP A 28 12.82 -23.15 -4.74
N ALA A 29 11.76 -23.53 -5.44
CA ALA A 29 11.73 -23.69 -6.89
C ALA A 29 12.02 -22.35 -7.60
N TYR A 30 11.46 -21.24 -7.10
CA TYR A 30 11.78 -19.90 -7.61
C TYR A 30 13.28 -19.59 -7.48
N ILE A 31 13.87 -19.85 -6.31
CA ILE A 31 15.29 -19.61 -6.03
C ILE A 31 16.17 -20.51 -6.91
N ALA A 32 15.83 -21.79 -7.03
CA ALA A 32 16.60 -22.75 -7.83
C ALA A 32 16.65 -22.36 -9.32
N ALA A 33 15.60 -21.74 -9.83
CA ALA A 33 15.53 -21.25 -11.21
C ALA A 33 16.39 -19.99 -11.47
N GLN A 34 16.83 -19.26 -10.44
CA GLN A 34 17.63 -18.04 -10.63
C GLN A 34 19.09 -18.33 -10.98
N PRO A 35 19.82 -17.36 -11.57
CA PRO A 35 21.26 -17.44 -11.76
C PRO A 35 22.01 -17.69 -10.44
N ALA A 36 23.12 -18.43 -10.47
CA ALA A 36 23.86 -18.84 -9.27
C ALA A 36 24.22 -17.69 -8.33
N HIS A 37 24.62 -16.54 -8.89
CA HIS A 37 24.98 -15.34 -8.11
C HIS A 37 23.82 -14.72 -7.33
N ALA A 38 22.57 -14.96 -7.75
CA ALA A 38 21.39 -14.44 -7.07
C ALA A 38 20.88 -15.38 -5.97
N ARG A 39 21.15 -16.69 -6.09
CA ARG A 39 20.56 -17.71 -5.21
C ARG A 39 20.94 -17.51 -3.74
N SER A 40 22.17 -17.12 -3.44
CA SER A 40 22.65 -16.88 -2.07
C SER A 40 21.81 -15.81 -1.38
N HIS A 41 21.72 -14.61 -1.98
CA HIS A 41 20.94 -13.49 -1.44
C HIS A 41 19.47 -13.86 -1.25
N LEU A 42 18.86 -14.56 -2.21
CA LEU A 42 17.45 -14.94 -2.13
C LEU A 42 17.17 -15.96 -1.01
N ARG A 43 18.05 -16.95 -0.82
CA ARG A 43 17.92 -17.92 0.29
C ARG A 43 18.07 -17.23 1.63
N GLU A 44 19.04 -16.34 1.74
CA GLU A 44 19.32 -15.65 3.00
C GLU A 44 18.20 -14.66 3.35
N ILE A 45 17.67 -13.90 2.38
CA ILE A 45 16.46 -13.09 2.59
C ILE A 45 15.28 -13.95 3.04
N ALA A 46 15.02 -15.08 2.35
CA ALA A 46 13.94 -15.99 2.72
C ALA A 46 14.12 -16.56 4.14
N ALA A 47 15.35 -16.89 4.53
CA ALA A 47 15.67 -17.37 5.87
C ALA A 47 15.46 -16.28 6.93
N LEU A 48 15.99 -15.07 6.71
CA LEU A 48 15.82 -13.93 7.62
C LEU A 48 14.34 -13.63 7.89
N ILE A 49 13.48 -13.67 6.86
CA ILE A 49 12.05 -13.41 7.01
C ILE A 49 11.37 -14.52 7.84
N ARG A 50 11.68 -15.80 7.60
CA ARG A 50 11.09 -16.91 8.36
C ARG A 50 11.55 -16.96 9.80
N ASP A 51 12.83 -16.68 10.03
CA ASP A 51 13.40 -16.64 11.37
C ASP A 51 12.79 -15.51 12.19
N GLU A 52 12.57 -14.35 11.57
CA GLU A 52 11.97 -13.19 12.23
C GLU A 52 10.46 -13.34 12.46
N VAL A 53 9.76 -13.96 11.51
CA VAL A 53 8.31 -14.15 11.58
C VAL A 53 7.96 -15.61 11.25
N PRO A 54 8.03 -16.55 12.21
CA PRO A 54 7.85 -17.98 11.95
C PRO A 54 6.48 -18.39 11.42
N ASP A 55 5.42 -17.63 11.74
CA ASP A 55 4.04 -17.94 11.35
C ASP A 55 3.68 -17.54 9.91
N VAL A 56 4.65 -17.06 9.13
CA VAL A 56 4.42 -16.66 7.74
C VAL A 56 4.07 -17.84 6.83
N THR A 57 3.02 -17.66 6.04
CA THR A 57 2.72 -18.55 4.93
C THR A 57 3.54 -18.14 3.70
N GLN A 58 4.29 -19.10 3.13
CA GLN A 58 5.02 -18.92 1.88
C GLN A 58 4.15 -19.25 0.67
N GLN A 59 4.21 -18.42 -0.36
CA GLN A 59 3.52 -18.68 -1.63
C GLN A 59 4.24 -17.99 -2.79
N ILE A 60 3.84 -18.35 -4.01
CA ILE A 60 4.20 -17.62 -5.23
C ILE A 60 3.00 -16.79 -5.68
N LYS A 61 3.14 -15.46 -5.64
CA LYS A 61 2.15 -14.51 -6.18
C LYS A 61 2.81 -13.64 -7.22
N TRP A 62 2.16 -13.46 -8.37
CA TRP A 62 2.73 -12.72 -9.51
C TRP A 62 4.13 -13.22 -9.92
N HIS A 63 4.35 -14.53 -9.85
CA HIS A 63 5.62 -15.20 -10.16
C HIS A 63 6.81 -14.80 -9.27
N MET A 64 6.55 -14.33 -8.05
CA MET A 64 7.60 -14.03 -7.08
C MET A 64 7.26 -14.57 -5.68
N PRO A 65 8.29 -14.86 -4.85
CA PRO A 65 8.11 -15.18 -3.45
C PRO A 65 7.27 -14.13 -2.71
N SER A 66 6.30 -14.61 -1.95
CA SER A 66 5.45 -13.82 -1.07
C SER A 66 5.30 -14.52 0.28
N PHE A 67 5.66 -13.80 1.33
CA PHE A 67 5.51 -14.22 2.72
C PHE A 67 4.30 -13.48 3.29
N ARG A 68 3.33 -14.20 3.85
CA ARG A 68 2.05 -13.63 4.28
C ARG A 68 1.72 -13.94 5.73
N LEU A 69 1.16 -12.94 6.41
CA LEU A 69 0.57 -13.05 7.74
C LEU A 69 -0.57 -12.04 7.88
N GLY A 70 -1.76 -12.48 8.32
CA GLY A 70 -2.88 -11.57 8.61
C GLY A 70 -3.31 -10.63 7.47
N GLY A 71 -3.31 -11.11 6.22
CA GLY A 71 -3.64 -10.30 5.02
C GLY A 71 -2.51 -9.41 4.51
N ARG A 72 -1.37 -9.39 5.20
CA ARG A 72 -0.17 -8.61 4.87
C ARG A 72 0.78 -9.46 4.05
N ALA A 73 1.68 -8.81 3.33
CA ALA A 73 2.68 -9.51 2.53
C ALA A 73 4.00 -8.75 2.47
N LEU A 74 5.09 -9.50 2.57
CA LEU A 74 6.42 -9.08 2.17
C LEU A 74 6.84 -9.93 0.97
N GLN A 75 7.30 -9.26 -0.08
CA GLN A 75 7.62 -9.90 -1.35
C GLN A 75 9.02 -9.49 -1.80
N PHE A 76 9.68 -10.35 -2.56
CA PHE A 76 10.93 -10.00 -3.21
C PHE A 76 11.07 -10.66 -4.57
N ALA A 77 11.88 -10.05 -5.44
CA ALA A 77 12.17 -10.57 -6.76
C ALA A 77 13.64 -10.38 -7.13
N ALA A 78 14.22 -11.38 -7.78
CA ALA A 78 15.51 -11.31 -8.44
C ALA A 78 15.43 -10.38 -9.67
N CYS A 79 16.26 -9.35 -9.68
CA CYS A 79 16.53 -8.53 -10.86
C CYS A 79 17.95 -8.80 -11.37
N LYS A 80 18.30 -8.21 -12.53
CA LYS A 80 19.58 -8.46 -13.20
C LYS A 80 20.81 -8.23 -12.30
N ASN A 81 20.79 -7.18 -11.47
CA ASN A 81 21.95 -6.75 -10.68
C ASN A 81 21.67 -6.65 -9.17
N HIS A 82 20.45 -6.91 -8.72
CA HIS A 82 20.01 -6.74 -7.34
C HIS A 82 18.79 -7.61 -7.04
N VAL A 83 18.49 -7.80 -5.77
CA VAL A 83 17.16 -8.20 -5.30
C VAL A 83 16.33 -6.95 -5.05
N SER A 84 15.08 -6.93 -5.51
CA SER A 84 14.09 -5.94 -5.09
C SER A 84 13.26 -6.52 -3.95
N LEU A 85 13.31 -5.91 -2.77
CA LEU A 85 12.46 -6.22 -1.62
C LEU A 85 11.34 -5.17 -1.54
N TYR A 86 10.08 -5.58 -1.66
CA TYR A 86 8.93 -4.69 -1.77
C TYR A 86 8.40 -4.32 -0.39
N ILE A 87 8.75 -3.11 0.06
CA ILE A 87 8.50 -2.63 1.42
C ILE A 87 7.38 -1.58 1.54
N GLY A 88 6.78 -1.19 0.42
CA GLY A 88 5.79 -0.12 0.37
C GLY A 88 6.42 1.27 0.40
N ALA A 89 5.68 2.27 -0.09
CA ALA A 89 6.24 3.61 -0.29
C ALA A 89 6.58 4.35 1.01
N GLN A 90 5.74 4.18 2.03
CA GLN A 90 5.94 4.85 3.34
C GLN A 90 7.19 4.31 4.03
N LEU A 91 7.29 2.99 4.22
CA LEU A 91 8.46 2.37 4.85
C LEU A 91 9.74 2.62 4.03
N ALA A 92 9.65 2.64 2.69
CA ALA A 92 10.77 3.01 1.85
C ALA A 92 11.23 4.47 2.04
N HIS A 93 10.31 5.39 2.35
CA HIS A 93 10.63 6.77 2.69
C HIS A 93 11.29 6.85 4.08
N ASP A 94 10.69 6.21 5.08
CA ASP A 94 11.12 6.28 6.48
C ASP A 94 12.47 5.61 6.73
N LEU A 95 12.75 4.51 6.04
CA LEU A 95 14.04 3.80 6.15
C LEU A 95 15.14 4.37 5.26
N LYS A 96 14.80 5.23 4.29
CA LYS A 96 15.80 5.79 3.36
C LYS A 96 17.00 6.46 4.07
N PRO A 97 16.82 7.22 5.18
CA PRO A 97 17.94 7.81 5.92
C PRO A 97 18.77 6.79 6.71
N ARG A 98 18.27 5.57 6.93
CA ARG A 98 18.88 4.53 7.77
C ARG A 98 19.56 3.43 6.96
N LEU A 99 19.35 3.40 5.64
CA LEU A 99 19.84 2.38 4.71
C LEU A 99 21.01 2.88 3.87
N ASP A 100 22.07 3.36 4.54
CA ASP A 100 23.28 3.84 3.87
C ASP A 100 23.86 2.75 2.93
N GLY A 101 24.12 3.13 1.68
CA GLY A 101 24.64 2.22 0.65
C GLY A 101 23.58 1.44 -0.13
N PHE A 102 22.30 1.46 0.27
CA PHE A 102 21.22 0.82 -0.46
C PHE A 102 20.24 1.85 -1.06
N ALA A 103 19.74 1.54 -2.26
CA ALA A 103 18.79 2.42 -2.91
C ALA A 103 17.35 2.02 -2.57
N CYS A 104 16.59 2.93 -1.97
CA CYS A 104 15.13 2.84 -1.91
C CYS A 104 14.51 3.58 -3.11
N LYS A 105 13.70 2.91 -3.92
CA LYS A 105 12.98 3.52 -5.04
C LYS A 105 11.52 3.11 -5.01
N LYS A 106 10.63 4.13 -5.05
CA LYS A 106 9.17 3.98 -4.99
C LYS A 106 8.74 3.22 -3.74
N ASP A 107 8.60 1.92 -3.86
CA ASP A 107 8.02 0.98 -2.91
C ASP A 107 8.97 -0.19 -2.60
N ALA A 108 10.22 -0.12 -3.04
CA ALA A 108 11.17 -1.23 -2.88
C ALA A 108 12.57 -0.77 -2.45
N LEU A 109 13.19 -1.61 -1.62
CA LEU A 109 14.61 -1.60 -1.30
C LEU A 109 15.36 -2.45 -2.34
N TYR A 110 16.37 -1.87 -2.98
CA TYR A 110 17.23 -2.57 -3.93
C TYR A 110 18.51 -2.99 -3.24
N ILE A 111 18.77 -4.30 -3.24
CA ILE A 111 19.92 -4.93 -2.58
C ILE A 111 20.85 -5.50 -3.66
N PRO A 112 21.92 -4.79 -4.04
CA PRO A 112 22.86 -5.24 -5.06
C PRO A 112 23.53 -6.57 -4.68
N TYR A 113 23.74 -7.46 -5.66
CA TYR A 113 24.39 -8.76 -5.40
C TYR A 113 25.87 -8.64 -5.01
N ASN A 114 26.50 -7.49 -5.27
CA ASN A 114 27.88 -7.21 -4.89
C ASN A 114 28.02 -6.59 -3.50
N LEU A 115 26.91 -6.37 -2.78
CA LEU A 115 26.92 -5.88 -1.40
C LEU A 115 26.40 -6.98 -0.45
N PRO A 116 26.89 -7.02 0.80
CA PRO A 116 26.32 -7.88 1.83
C PRO A 116 24.86 -7.51 2.08
N LEU A 117 24.06 -8.48 2.54
CA LEU A 117 22.68 -8.19 2.93
C LEU A 117 22.64 -7.28 4.17
N PRO A 118 21.77 -6.27 4.21
CA PRO A 118 21.49 -5.51 5.43
C PRO A 118 20.57 -6.34 6.33
N ALA A 119 21.10 -7.39 6.96
CA ALA A 119 20.32 -8.42 7.66
C ALA A 119 19.39 -7.83 8.73
N GLU A 120 19.89 -6.93 9.58
CA GLU A 120 19.09 -6.27 10.61
C GLU A 120 17.95 -5.43 10.04
N ALA A 121 18.20 -4.72 8.93
CA ALA A 121 17.14 -3.96 8.29
C ALA A 121 16.08 -4.88 7.65
N ILE A 122 16.48 -6.01 7.08
CA ILE A 122 15.53 -7.00 6.53
C ILE A 122 14.64 -7.56 7.64
N ARG A 123 15.20 -7.86 8.82
CA ARG A 123 14.44 -8.30 10.00
C ARG A 123 13.47 -7.23 10.47
N GLU A 124 13.93 -5.99 10.62
CA GLU A 124 13.07 -4.86 11.01
C GLU A 124 11.93 -4.65 10.00
N ILE A 125 12.24 -4.67 8.70
CA ILE A 125 11.23 -4.61 7.63
C ILE A 125 10.23 -5.76 7.74
N ALA A 126 10.69 -6.99 7.96
CA ALA A 126 9.82 -8.16 8.09
C ALA A 126 8.86 -7.99 9.27
N ARG A 127 9.36 -7.57 10.43
CA ARG A 127 8.54 -7.26 11.61
C ARG A 127 7.52 -6.15 11.32
N MET A 128 7.97 -5.01 10.82
CA MET A 128 7.10 -3.86 10.53
C MET A 128 6.02 -4.19 9.49
N GLN A 129 6.36 -4.98 8.46
CA GLN A 129 5.45 -5.25 7.36
C GLN A 129 4.56 -6.47 7.57
N LEU A 130 4.91 -7.41 8.46
CA LEU A 130 4.13 -8.64 8.68
C LEU A 130 3.47 -8.70 10.06
N LEU A 131 4.07 -8.10 11.08
CA LEU A 131 3.56 -8.11 12.46
C LEU A 131 2.92 -6.77 12.85
N ASP A 132 3.61 -5.66 12.61
CA ASP A 132 3.18 -4.36 13.16
C ASP A 132 1.99 -3.81 12.36
N PRO A 133 0.76 -3.67 12.91
CA PRO A 133 -0.37 -3.04 12.21
C PRO A 133 0.09 -1.74 11.54
N PRO A 134 -0.30 -1.45 10.28
CA PRO A 134 0.10 -0.18 9.69
C PRO A 134 -0.30 0.93 10.67
N GLU A 135 0.59 1.88 10.94
CA GLU A 135 0.32 3.07 11.77
C GLU A 135 -0.76 3.99 11.16
N THR A 136 -1.50 3.53 10.15
CA THR A 136 -2.74 4.14 9.72
C THR A 136 -3.79 3.90 10.82
N PRO A 137 -4.32 4.96 11.45
CA PRO A 137 -5.49 4.81 12.30
C PRO A 137 -6.54 4.00 11.56
N SER A 138 -7.02 2.91 12.16
CA SER A 138 -8.16 2.17 11.60
C SER A 138 -9.44 3.01 11.66
N VAL A 139 -9.42 4.05 12.51
CA VAL A 139 -10.48 5.03 12.74
C VAL A 139 -9.89 6.43 12.67
N TYR A 140 -10.48 7.30 11.84
CA TYR A 140 -10.21 8.73 11.78
C TYR A 140 -11.40 9.46 12.38
N GLU A 141 -11.16 10.19 13.47
CA GLU A 141 -12.20 10.87 14.24
C GLU A 141 -11.86 12.35 14.34
N TYR A 142 -12.83 13.21 14.00
CA TYR A 142 -12.65 14.65 13.97
C TYR A 142 -13.99 15.39 13.93
N ASP A 143 -13.98 16.64 14.35
CA ASP A 143 -15.11 17.54 14.14
C ASP A 143 -14.91 18.34 12.85
N GLY A 144 -15.94 18.39 12.01
CA GLY A 144 -15.90 19.09 10.74
C GLY A 144 -17.13 19.95 10.50
N VAL A 145 -16.96 21.04 9.76
CA VAL A 145 -18.07 21.93 9.40
C VAL A 145 -18.76 21.42 8.15
N ILE A 146 -20.10 21.39 8.16
CA ILE A 146 -20.91 21.05 6.98
C ILE A 146 -20.84 22.22 5.99
N CYS A 147 -20.39 21.94 4.77
CA CYS A 147 -20.29 22.90 3.67
C CYS A 147 -21.21 22.48 2.52
N TYR A 148 -21.70 23.44 1.73
CA TYR A 148 -22.40 23.14 0.48
C TYR A 148 -21.51 23.25 -0.75
N THR A 149 -21.78 22.41 -1.76
CA THR A 149 -21.25 22.61 -3.10
C THR A 149 -22.19 23.50 -3.91
N PRO A 150 -21.74 24.64 -4.44
CA PRO A 150 -22.57 25.51 -5.27
C PRO A 150 -23.08 24.83 -6.55
N GLN A 151 -22.33 23.84 -7.10
CA GLN A 151 -22.65 23.26 -8.40
C GLN A 151 -23.63 22.08 -8.39
N ARG A 152 -23.84 21.39 -7.25
CA ARG A 152 -24.61 20.12 -7.22
C ARG A 152 -25.65 20.00 -6.11
N ASN A 153 -25.92 21.08 -5.38
CA ASN A 153 -26.89 21.09 -4.27
C ASN A 153 -26.65 19.97 -3.23
N GLY A 154 -25.38 19.57 -3.06
CA GLY A 154 -24.94 18.56 -2.10
C GLY A 154 -24.19 19.21 -0.94
N ALA A 155 -24.28 18.59 0.23
CA ALA A 155 -23.47 18.97 1.39
C ALA A 155 -22.33 17.97 1.60
N TYR A 156 -21.24 18.46 2.18
CA TYR A 156 -20.06 17.68 2.47
C TYR A 156 -19.37 18.16 3.75
N VAL A 157 -18.47 17.34 4.25
CA VAL A 157 -17.55 17.69 5.32
C VAL A 157 -16.13 17.54 4.77
N ARG A 158 -15.23 18.46 5.12
CA ARG A 158 -13.81 18.36 4.77
C ARG A 158 -13.16 17.20 5.52
N PHE A 159 -12.32 16.43 4.86
CA PHE A 159 -11.50 15.40 5.48
C PHE A 159 -10.08 15.96 5.64
N PRO A 160 -9.56 16.11 6.87
CA PRO A 160 -8.38 16.94 7.10
C PRO A 160 -7.05 16.27 6.72
N TRP A 161 -7.06 14.99 6.32
CA TRP A 161 -5.85 14.28 5.91
C TRP A 161 -5.76 14.10 4.39
N ASN A 162 -4.53 14.02 3.88
CA ASN A 162 -4.28 13.72 2.47
C ASN A 162 -4.46 12.22 2.20
N ILE A 163 -5.56 11.83 1.53
CA ILE A 163 -5.85 10.40 1.30
C ILE A 163 -4.84 9.69 0.40
N ARG A 164 -4.02 10.40 -0.39
CA ARG A 164 -2.96 9.77 -1.18
C ARG A 164 -1.77 9.37 -0.32
N GLU A 165 -1.48 10.14 0.72
CA GLU A 165 -0.44 9.82 1.69
C GLU A 165 -0.94 8.74 2.64
N VAL A 166 -2.16 8.91 3.15
CA VAL A 166 -2.74 8.01 4.16
C VAL A 166 -3.15 6.65 3.58
N PHE A 167 -3.83 6.63 2.43
CA PHE A 167 -4.41 5.39 1.87
C PHE A 167 -3.77 4.96 0.56
N GLY A 168 -2.86 5.76 -0.01
CA GLY A 168 -2.28 5.47 -1.34
C GLY A 168 -3.28 5.54 -2.49
N LYS A 169 -4.48 6.10 -2.28
CA LYS A 169 -5.62 6.05 -3.20
C LYS A 169 -6.11 7.45 -3.57
N GLY A 170 -6.63 7.60 -4.78
CA GLY A 170 -7.28 8.84 -5.23
C GLY A 170 -8.75 8.96 -4.80
N ARG A 171 -9.35 7.86 -4.34
CA ARG A 171 -10.71 7.75 -3.81
C ARG A 171 -10.74 6.60 -2.82
N VAL A 172 -11.34 6.82 -1.64
CA VAL A 172 -11.37 5.82 -0.56
C VAL A 172 -12.82 5.52 -0.22
N LYS A 173 -13.23 4.26 -0.29
CA LYS A 173 -14.55 3.83 0.21
C LYS A 173 -14.48 3.75 1.73
N VAL A 174 -15.49 4.24 2.42
CA VAL A 174 -15.47 4.32 3.89
C VAL A 174 -16.81 3.96 4.49
N HIS A 175 -16.78 3.44 5.72
CA HIS A 175 -17.89 3.54 6.65
C HIS A 175 -17.67 4.79 7.50
N ALA A 176 -18.64 5.69 7.48
CA ALA A 176 -18.62 6.92 8.24
C ALA A 176 -19.78 6.96 9.24
N LEU A 177 -19.56 7.65 10.36
CA LEU A 177 -20.61 8.08 11.28
C LEU A 177 -20.62 9.61 11.30
N PHE A 178 -21.80 10.21 11.15
CA PHE A 178 -22.02 11.64 11.35
C PHE A 178 -22.89 11.80 12.59
N ASP A 179 -22.33 12.27 13.71
CA ASP A 179 -22.95 12.25 15.04
C ASP A 179 -23.60 10.88 15.36
N GLY A 180 -22.89 9.80 15.03
CA GLY A 180 -23.36 8.42 15.21
C GLY A 180 -24.31 7.90 14.12
N GLN A 181 -24.77 8.73 13.17
CA GLN A 181 -25.58 8.26 12.05
C GLN A 181 -24.72 7.59 10.97
N PRO A 182 -24.98 6.32 10.62
CA PRO A 182 -24.14 5.58 9.69
C PRO A 182 -24.31 6.04 8.25
N TYR A 183 -23.18 6.03 7.53
CA TYR A 183 -23.10 6.38 6.12
C TYR A 183 -21.99 5.61 5.42
N ASP A 184 -22.36 4.91 4.36
CA ASP A 184 -21.40 4.29 3.44
C ASP A 184 -21.17 5.21 2.25
N GLY A 185 -19.92 5.63 2.07
CA GLY A 185 -19.59 6.65 1.08
C GLY A 185 -18.19 6.55 0.52
N SER A 186 -17.70 7.67 0.01
CA SER A 186 -16.30 7.79 -0.38
C SER A 186 -15.74 9.16 -0.01
N ILE A 187 -14.47 9.17 0.38
CA ILE A 187 -13.65 10.38 0.41
C ILE A 187 -13.10 10.59 -1.00
N VAL A 188 -13.25 11.81 -1.52
CA VAL A 188 -12.93 12.16 -2.91
C VAL A 188 -12.23 13.52 -3.00
N ASN A 189 -11.47 13.70 -4.07
CA ASN A 189 -11.03 15.02 -4.53
C ASN A 189 -12.08 15.57 -5.53
N MET A 190 -12.67 16.72 -5.22
CA MET A 190 -13.65 17.41 -6.08
C MET A 190 -13.11 18.70 -6.71
N GLY A 191 -11.78 18.89 -6.71
CA GLY A 191 -11.14 20.12 -7.19
C GLY A 191 -11.19 21.28 -6.19
N ILE A 192 -11.60 21.00 -4.96
CA ILE A 192 -11.60 21.98 -3.86
C ILE A 192 -10.16 22.08 -3.33
N LYS A 193 -9.73 23.30 -3.04
CA LYS A 193 -8.42 23.58 -2.44
C LYS A 193 -8.59 24.31 -1.13
N ASP A 194 -7.67 24.06 -0.21
CA ASP A 194 -7.56 24.84 1.01
C ASP A 194 -6.90 26.21 0.74
N GLN A 195 -6.86 27.06 1.75
CA GLN A 195 -6.36 28.44 1.63
C GLN A 195 -4.88 28.49 1.19
N ASP A 196 -4.12 27.46 1.53
CA ASP A 196 -2.71 27.27 1.16
C ASP A 196 -2.51 26.69 -0.25
N GLY A 197 -3.61 26.39 -0.96
CA GLY A 197 -3.59 25.81 -2.30
C GLY A 197 -3.42 24.29 -2.36
N SER A 198 -3.33 23.62 -1.20
CA SER A 198 -3.33 22.16 -1.10
C SER A 198 -4.70 21.58 -1.48
N VAL A 199 -4.74 20.27 -1.81
CA VAL A 199 -5.99 19.60 -2.22
C VAL A 199 -6.83 19.32 -0.98
N CYS A 200 -8.06 19.83 -0.98
CA CYS A 200 -9.06 19.54 0.05
C CYS A 200 -9.85 18.29 -0.35
N TYR A 201 -9.74 17.23 0.46
CA TYR A 201 -10.55 16.02 0.29
C TYR A 201 -11.86 16.16 1.06
N ILE A 202 -12.93 15.57 0.53
CA ILE A 202 -14.27 15.71 1.13
C ILE A 202 -15.01 14.39 1.19
N ILE A 203 -15.93 14.30 2.15
CA ILE A 203 -16.95 13.25 2.24
C ILE A 203 -18.35 13.88 2.17
N GLY A 204 -19.21 13.36 1.30
CA GLY A 204 -20.59 13.85 1.18
C GLY A 204 -21.44 13.47 2.38
N ILE A 205 -22.30 14.38 2.85
CA ILE A 205 -23.30 14.13 3.87
C ILE A 205 -24.70 14.35 3.28
N THR A 206 -25.54 13.33 3.31
CA THR A 206 -26.82 13.35 2.60
C THR A 206 -27.85 14.24 3.30
N LYS A 207 -28.86 14.73 2.57
CA LYS A 207 -30.00 15.46 3.15
C LYS A 207 -30.72 14.64 4.23
N ALA A 208 -30.85 13.32 4.04
CA ALA A 208 -31.51 12.44 5.00
C ALA A 208 -30.72 12.33 6.31
N ILE A 209 -29.39 12.23 6.25
CA ILE A 209 -28.55 12.20 7.46
C ILE A 209 -28.64 13.53 8.20
N ARG A 210 -28.49 14.65 7.48
CA ARG A 210 -28.61 16.00 8.05
C ARG A 210 -29.94 16.24 8.76
N ALA A 211 -31.05 15.81 8.13
CA ALA A 211 -32.36 15.87 8.75
C ALA A 211 -32.47 15.02 10.03
N LYS A 212 -31.79 13.87 10.10
CA LYS A 212 -31.77 13.00 11.28
C LYS A 212 -30.95 13.57 12.44
N ILE A 213 -29.82 14.21 12.14
CA ILE A 213 -28.94 14.81 13.17
C ILE A 213 -29.34 16.24 13.53
N GLY A 214 -30.29 16.84 12.81
CA GLY A 214 -30.74 18.21 13.04
C GLY A 214 -29.68 19.27 12.75
N LYS A 215 -28.81 19.02 11.76
CA LYS A 215 -27.71 19.94 11.39
C LYS A 215 -27.80 20.39 9.94
N GLU A 216 -27.40 21.62 9.67
CA GLU A 216 -27.42 22.27 8.36
C GLU A 216 -26.05 22.87 7.97
N GLU A 217 -26.02 23.79 7.00
CA GLU A 217 -24.77 24.42 6.58
C GLU A 217 -24.16 25.25 7.70
N GLY A 218 -22.85 25.17 7.89
CA GLY A 218 -22.13 25.92 8.92
C GLY A 218 -22.09 25.24 10.28
N ASP A 219 -22.96 24.25 10.52
CA ASP A 219 -22.91 23.45 11.74
C ASP A 219 -21.71 22.51 11.77
N THR A 220 -21.16 22.33 12.97
CA THR A 220 -20.13 21.33 13.24
C THR A 220 -20.78 19.97 13.41
N VAL A 221 -20.27 18.95 12.72
CA VAL A 221 -20.65 17.55 12.85
C VAL A 221 -19.46 16.71 13.28
N HIS A 222 -19.67 15.81 14.23
CA HIS A 222 -18.67 14.86 14.66
C HIS A 222 -18.59 13.72 13.64
N VAL A 223 -17.40 13.46 13.11
CA VAL A 223 -17.19 12.50 12.02
C VAL A 223 -16.24 11.40 12.47
N VAL A 224 -16.69 10.16 12.36
CA VAL A 224 -15.86 8.96 12.55
C VAL A 224 -15.77 8.23 11.22
N ILE A 225 -14.58 7.90 10.76
CA ILE A 225 -14.35 7.27 9.45
C ILE A 225 -13.50 6.02 9.62
N THR A 226 -13.91 4.93 8.98
CA THR A 226 -13.08 3.72 8.80
C THR A 226 -13.02 3.36 7.33
N GLU A 227 -11.85 2.94 6.84
CA GLU A 227 -11.75 2.47 5.46
C GLU A 227 -12.55 1.19 5.27
N ARG A 228 -13.42 1.18 4.26
CA ARG A 228 -14.09 -0.03 3.82
C ARG A 228 -13.12 -0.84 2.97
N LYS A 229 -12.51 -1.86 3.58
CA LYS A 229 -11.72 -2.86 2.85
C LYS A 229 -12.66 -3.57 1.89
N ASP A 230 -12.39 -3.47 0.59
CA ASP A 230 -13.07 -4.32 -0.38
C ASP A 230 -12.73 -5.77 0.00
N ALA A 231 -13.74 -6.64 0.13
CA ALA A 231 -13.52 -8.07 0.26
C ALA A 231 -12.62 -8.48 -0.90
N ASP A 232 -11.47 -9.09 -0.59
CA ASP A 232 -10.45 -9.48 -1.56
C ASP A 232 -11.13 -10.03 -2.81
N GLY A 233 -11.02 -9.28 -3.91
CA GLY A 233 -11.40 -9.77 -5.22
C GLY A 233 -10.58 -11.02 -5.49
N GLN A 234 -11.28 -12.15 -5.45
CA GLN A 234 -10.80 -13.53 -5.64
C GLN A 234 -9.73 -13.64 -6.73
#